data_AF-A0A6H2H636-F1
#
_entry.id   AF-A0A6H2H636-F1
#
_cell.length_a   1.000
_cell.length_b   1.000
_cell.length_c   1.000
_cell.angle_alpha   90.00
_cell.angle_beta   90.00
_cell.angle_gamma   90.00
#
_symmetry.space_group_name_H-M   'P 1'
#
loop_
_entity.id
_entity.type
_entity.pdbx_description
1 polymer ?
#
loop_
_entity_poly.entity_id
_entity_poly.type
_entity_poly.pdbx_seq_one_letter_code
_entity_poly.pdbx_strand_id
1 'polypeptide(L)'
;MATPDILKRLTTPSTPVSIGETESGLAPSSDMGHAGRIGLWALGIGFGSFLLWAALAPLDEGVPSQGHVAIDTKRKSVQHLSGGIIKEVLVGEGDQVKEGQLLIKLDDAAAKANFEAIRQRYLGLRAMQGRLLAEQANQSTITFHPDLMAAASDPLIKQQMMNQEQLLRSRKGALQADLQSIQESIQGQQGLSKAYEGMMLSRRNQLSLLNEELTGTRGLVKEGYVPRNRQLELERQVSESNASIAELQGNTVRSMSSIAELRQRAISRQQEYRKEVETQLADVTREVLGDAGKFVALQDDLARTEIRSPATGQVVAMAVQSVGGVIGPGQKVLDVVPANESLLLETRVQPHLINSIHTGMPVDVRFSSFARSPQLVVQGKLTSISGDLLTDPQNGAGYYLARVAVTPEGLKKLGKRQMQPGMPVEVVFRTGERSMLTYLLHPLTKRIAASMNEE
;
A
#
# COMPACT_ATOMS: atom_id res chain seq x y z
N MET A 1 70.41 -73.14 29.26
CA MET A 1 71.45 -72.22 28.74
C MET A 1 71.13 -70.84 29.30
N ALA A 2 71.54 -70.56 30.53
CA ALA A 2 72.86 -70.05 30.91
C ALA A 2 72.93 -68.51 30.79
N THR A 3 72.60 -67.84 31.89
CA THR A 3 73.35 -66.69 32.46
C THR A 3 74.84 -67.09 32.66
N PRO A 4 75.78 -66.21 33.03
CA PRO A 4 75.71 -64.84 33.59
C PRO A 4 76.71 -63.92 32.83
N ASP A 5 77.26 -62.79 33.25
CA ASP A 5 77.80 -62.38 34.54
C ASP A 5 78.39 -60.97 34.33
N ILE A 6 78.36 -60.12 35.35
CA ILE A 6 79.55 -59.38 35.82
C ILE A 6 79.22 -58.86 37.22
N LEU A 7 79.78 -59.63 38.14
CA LEU A 7 79.98 -59.44 39.57
C LEU A 7 80.63 -58.08 39.90
N LYS A 8 80.07 -57.38 40.90
CA LYS A 8 80.57 -57.23 42.29
C LYS A 8 81.61 -56.13 42.53
N ARG A 9 81.27 -55.34 43.56
CA ARG A 9 81.99 -55.02 44.81
C ARG A 9 81.57 -53.58 45.15
N LEU A 10 80.97 -53.30 46.30
CA LEU A 10 81.69 -53.18 47.57
C LEU A 10 80.79 -53.51 48.78
N THR A 11 81.38 -54.29 49.67
CA THR A 11 81.03 -54.62 51.06
C THR A 11 80.97 -53.36 51.96
N THR A 12 80.07 -53.29 52.96
CA THR A 12 80.35 -53.64 54.37
C THR A 12 79.06 -53.56 55.24
N PRO A 13 79.04 -54.14 56.47
CA PRO A 13 77.88 -54.86 57.03
C PRO A 13 77.25 -54.29 58.33
N SER A 14 76.19 -54.99 58.80
CA SER A 14 75.71 -55.18 60.21
C SER A 14 74.98 -54.00 60.88
N THR A 15 73.85 -54.12 61.58
CA THR A 15 73.26 -55.23 62.39
C THR A 15 71.77 -54.92 62.73
N PRO A 16 70.95 -55.91 63.17
CA PRO A 16 69.49 -55.80 63.37
C PRO A 16 69.09 -55.68 64.87
N VAL A 17 67.85 -55.26 65.16
CA VAL A 17 67.18 -55.49 66.47
C VAL A 17 65.69 -55.79 66.25
N SER A 18 65.17 -56.72 67.05
CA SER A 18 63.91 -57.45 66.90
C SER A 18 62.96 -57.27 68.10
N ILE A 19 61.65 -57.36 67.81
CA ILE A 19 60.53 -57.94 68.61
C ILE A 19 59.95 -57.16 69.81
N GLY A 20 58.61 -57.10 69.83
CA GLY A 20 57.76 -56.97 71.03
C GLY A 20 56.25 -57.01 70.69
N GLU A 21 55.59 -58.14 70.98
CA GLU A 21 54.12 -58.38 71.07
C GLU A 21 53.52 -57.53 72.25
N THR A 22 52.21 -57.31 72.51
CA THR A 22 50.99 -58.13 72.54
C THR A 22 49.79 -57.21 72.92
N GLU A 23 48.54 -57.59 72.60
CA GLU A 23 47.34 -57.61 73.48
C GLU A 23 45.99 -57.26 72.82
N SER A 24 44.95 -57.94 73.31
CA SER A 24 43.66 -58.24 72.68
C SER A 24 42.46 -57.58 73.36
N GLY A 25 41.41 -57.29 72.57
CA GLY A 25 40.00 -57.60 72.86
C GLY A 25 39.26 -56.93 74.03
N LEU A 26 38.15 -56.21 73.72
CA LEU A 26 37.03 -55.97 74.63
C LEU A 26 35.72 -55.79 73.83
N ALA A 27 34.68 -56.52 74.22
CA ALA A 27 33.29 -56.35 73.77
C ALA A 27 32.47 -55.66 74.90
N PRO A 28 31.48 -54.80 74.59
CA PRO A 28 30.75 -54.05 75.61
C PRO A 28 29.46 -54.74 76.07
N SER A 29 29.14 -54.61 77.36
CA SER A 29 27.87 -54.97 77.98
C SER A 29 26.83 -53.85 77.86
N SER A 30 25.57 -54.24 77.71
CA SER A 30 24.41 -53.38 77.44
C SER A 30 23.61 -53.04 78.70
N ASP A 31 23.21 -51.77 78.84
CA ASP A 31 22.01 -51.37 79.61
C ASP A 31 21.45 -50.02 79.10
N MET A 32 20.40 -50.04 78.25
CA MET A 32 19.85 -48.85 77.55
C MET A 32 18.31 -48.90 77.41
N GLY A 33 17.57 -48.83 78.52
CA GLY A 33 16.10 -48.79 78.50
C GLY A 33 15.47 -47.40 78.31
N HIS A 34 16.07 -46.34 78.86
CA HIS A 34 15.47 -44.99 78.90
C HIS A 34 16.00 -44.02 77.83
N ALA A 35 17.30 -44.09 77.51
CA ALA A 35 17.92 -43.26 76.47
C ALA A 35 17.39 -43.59 75.06
N GLY A 36 17.06 -44.87 74.81
CA GLY A 36 16.53 -45.31 73.52
C GLY A 36 15.17 -44.69 73.16
N ARG A 37 14.26 -44.52 74.14
CA ARG A 37 12.92 -43.96 73.91
C ARG A 37 12.95 -42.46 73.58
N ILE A 38 13.87 -41.71 74.19
CA ILE A 38 14.06 -40.28 73.91
C ILE A 38 14.67 -40.09 72.52
N GLY A 39 15.65 -40.93 72.15
CA GLY A 39 16.21 -40.97 70.80
C GLY A 39 15.15 -41.28 69.74
N LEU A 40 14.20 -42.18 70.03
CA LEU A 40 13.11 -42.55 69.12
C LEU A 40 12.11 -41.42 68.87
N TRP A 41 11.76 -40.64 69.90
CA TRP A 41 10.89 -39.47 69.75
C TRP A 41 11.57 -38.31 69.02
N ALA A 42 12.85 -38.04 69.32
CA ALA A 42 13.64 -37.04 68.61
C ALA A 42 13.78 -37.40 67.12
N LEU A 43 13.98 -38.69 66.81
CA LEU A 43 14.01 -39.19 65.44
C LEU A 43 12.66 -39.03 64.74
N GLY A 44 11.54 -39.36 65.41
CA GLY A 44 10.20 -39.25 64.83
C GLY A 44 9.80 -37.81 64.51
N ILE A 45 10.09 -36.87 65.41
CA ILE A 45 9.81 -35.44 65.18
C ILE A 45 10.77 -34.87 64.13
N GLY A 46 12.06 -35.20 64.20
CA GLY A 46 13.05 -34.78 63.20
C GLY A 46 12.70 -35.27 61.80
N PHE A 47 12.40 -36.56 61.66
CA PHE A 47 12.02 -37.16 60.39
C PHE A 47 10.66 -36.68 59.88
N GLY A 48 9.67 -36.55 60.77
CA GLY A 48 8.35 -36.03 60.42
C GLY A 48 8.40 -34.56 59.96
N SER A 49 9.17 -33.72 60.64
CA SER A 49 9.35 -32.32 60.26
C SER A 49 10.13 -32.17 58.95
N PHE A 50 11.15 -33.02 58.72
CA PHE A 50 11.88 -33.08 57.46
C PHE A 50 10.99 -33.54 56.30
N LEU A 51 10.16 -34.58 56.49
CA LEU A 51 9.23 -35.05 55.45
C LEU A 51 8.17 -34.00 55.13
N LEU A 52 7.66 -33.31 56.16
CA LEU A 52 6.69 -32.23 55.97
C LEU A 52 7.32 -31.07 55.19
N TRP A 53 8.54 -30.66 55.55
CA TRP A 53 9.27 -29.65 54.78
C TRP A 53 9.59 -30.13 53.36
N ALA A 54 10.05 -31.37 53.19
CA ALA A 54 10.38 -31.94 51.88
C ALA A 54 9.15 -32.08 50.95
N ALA A 55 7.95 -32.22 51.52
CA ALA A 55 6.70 -32.23 50.77
C ALA A 55 6.22 -30.82 50.37
N LEU A 56 6.51 -29.79 51.18
CA LEU A 56 6.09 -28.40 50.91
C LEU A 56 7.16 -27.54 50.22
N ALA A 57 8.44 -27.95 50.22
CA ALA A 57 9.52 -27.18 49.63
C ALA A 57 9.50 -27.33 48.09
N PRO A 58 9.23 -26.26 47.32
CA PRO A 58 9.27 -26.30 45.87
C PRO A 58 10.73 -26.35 45.38
N LEU A 59 11.06 -27.33 44.54
CA LEU A 59 12.27 -27.35 43.73
C LEU A 59 11.90 -27.10 42.27
N ASP A 60 12.59 -26.14 41.65
CA ASP A 60 12.44 -25.82 40.23
C ASP A 60 12.90 -26.99 39.35
N GLU A 61 12.02 -27.49 38.48
CA GLU A 61 12.35 -28.50 37.47
C GLU A 61 12.67 -27.83 36.14
N GLY A 62 13.90 -28.05 35.65
CA GLY A 62 14.42 -27.41 34.44
C GLY A 62 14.91 -28.41 33.41
N VAL A 63 14.57 -28.20 32.14
CA VAL A 63 15.17 -28.93 31.01
C VAL A 63 16.30 -28.10 30.42
N PRO A 64 17.58 -28.50 30.54
CA PRO A 64 18.68 -27.79 29.94
C PRO A 64 18.76 -28.06 28.43
N SER A 65 19.00 -27.00 27.67
CA SER A 65 19.22 -27.05 26.23
C SER A 65 20.38 -26.13 25.85
N GLN A 66 21.15 -26.55 24.85
CA GLN A 66 22.24 -25.75 24.32
C GLN A 66 21.74 -24.93 23.14
N GLY A 67 22.16 -23.68 23.08
CA GLY A 67 21.74 -22.74 22.06
C GLY A 67 22.79 -21.67 21.79
N HIS A 68 22.41 -20.74 20.94
CA HIS A 68 23.20 -19.56 20.62
C HIS A 68 22.29 -18.37 20.40
N VAL A 69 22.85 -17.16 20.53
CA VAL A 69 22.15 -15.94 20.17
C VAL A 69 22.03 -15.89 18.65
N ALA A 70 20.81 -15.88 18.14
CA ALA A 70 20.52 -15.64 16.74
C ALA A 70 19.88 -14.25 16.59
N ILE A 71 20.08 -13.64 15.44
CA ILE A 71 19.28 -12.49 15.08
C ILE A 71 17.95 -13.03 14.53
N ASP A 72 16.83 -12.40 14.88
CA ASP A 72 15.58 -12.62 14.14
C ASP A 72 15.74 -11.99 12.75
N THR A 73 16.51 -12.63 11.87
CA THR A 73 16.94 -12.07 10.60
C THR A 73 15.75 -11.96 9.64
N LYS A 74 14.99 -10.88 9.75
CA LYS A 74 13.92 -10.50 8.82
C LYS A 74 14.55 -9.76 7.66
N ARG A 75 15.39 -10.49 6.91
CA ARG A 75 15.98 -10.01 5.67
C ARG A 75 14.87 -9.53 4.75
N LYS A 76 14.90 -8.25 4.40
CA LYS A 76 13.99 -7.69 3.40
C LYS A 76 14.67 -7.79 2.04
N SER A 77 14.22 -8.72 1.21
CA SER A 77 14.73 -8.86 -0.15
C SER A 77 14.21 -7.73 -1.03
N VAL A 78 15.12 -7.05 -1.72
CA VAL A 78 14.81 -6.06 -2.75
C VAL A 78 14.85 -6.75 -4.11
N GLN A 79 13.71 -6.70 -4.81
CA GLN A 79 13.52 -7.33 -6.12
C GLN A 79 12.91 -6.31 -7.07
N HIS A 80 13.16 -6.46 -8.38
CA HIS A 80 12.63 -5.54 -9.38
C HIS A 80 11.62 -6.24 -10.28
N LEU A 81 10.39 -5.70 -10.38
CA LEU A 81 9.28 -6.36 -11.09
C LEU A 81 9.54 -6.52 -12.59
N SER A 82 9.94 -5.44 -13.26
CA SER A 82 9.99 -5.38 -14.74
C SER A 82 11.39 -5.67 -15.32
N GLY A 83 12.41 -5.71 -14.47
CA GLY A 83 13.81 -5.69 -14.91
C GLY A 83 14.27 -4.34 -15.51
N GLY A 84 15.49 -4.32 -16.07
CA GLY A 84 16.07 -3.13 -16.71
C GLY A 84 17.60 -3.16 -16.77
N ILE A 85 18.20 -2.16 -17.42
CA ILE A 85 19.65 -1.98 -17.49
C ILE A 85 20.09 -1.07 -16.34
N ILE A 86 21.13 -1.45 -15.60
CA ILE A 86 21.69 -0.64 -14.52
C ILE A 86 22.46 0.53 -15.10
N LYS A 87 22.05 1.74 -14.73
CA LYS A 87 22.73 2.99 -15.10
C LYS A 87 23.75 3.40 -14.04
N GLU A 88 23.37 3.31 -12.77
CA GLU A 88 24.22 3.68 -11.64
C GLU A 88 23.96 2.76 -10.43
N VAL A 89 25.03 2.37 -9.74
CA VAL A 89 24.99 1.64 -8.46
C VAL A 89 25.52 2.58 -7.38
N LEU A 90 24.72 2.89 -6.36
CA LEU A 90 25.04 3.90 -5.34
C LEU A 90 25.44 3.30 -3.98
N VAL A 91 25.33 1.98 -3.83
CA VAL A 91 25.65 1.26 -2.59
C VAL A 91 26.48 0.02 -2.89
N GLY A 92 27.39 -0.32 -1.98
CA GLY A 92 28.18 -1.54 -2.00
C GLY A 92 27.67 -2.59 -1.02
N GLU A 93 28.23 -3.80 -1.13
CA GLU A 93 27.99 -4.86 -0.16
C GLU A 93 28.59 -4.49 1.20
N GLY A 94 27.80 -4.62 2.26
CA GLY A 94 28.18 -4.24 3.62
C GLY A 94 27.85 -2.80 4.02
N ASP A 95 27.37 -1.97 3.09
CA ASP A 95 27.02 -0.57 3.38
C ASP A 95 25.77 -0.45 4.27
N GLN A 96 25.74 0.59 5.10
CA GLN A 96 24.59 0.95 5.92
C GLN A 96 23.68 1.92 5.15
N VAL A 97 22.42 1.56 4.99
CA VAL A 97 21.41 2.32 4.24
C VAL A 97 20.23 2.70 5.12
N LYS A 98 19.59 3.81 4.78
CA LYS A 98 18.34 4.26 5.39
C LYS A 98 17.13 3.81 4.58
N GLU A 99 15.99 3.67 5.23
CA GLU A 99 14.72 3.45 4.54
C GLU A 99 14.44 4.56 3.51
N GLY A 100 14.03 4.17 2.30
CA GLY A 100 13.80 5.08 1.18
C GLY A 100 15.08 5.58 0.48
N GLN A 101 16.28 5.23 0.96
CA GLN A 101 17.53 5.59 0.31
C GLN A 101 17.63 4.91 -1.06
N LEU A 102 18.05 5.68 -2.07
CA LEU A 102 18.29 5.17 -3.41
C LEU A 102 19.51 4.24 -3.40
N LEU A 103 19.33 3.02 -3.91
CA LEU A 103 20.34 1.97 -3.91
C LEU A 103 20.93 1.80 -5.32
N ILE A 104 20.05 1.64 -6.31
CA ILE A 104 20.42 1.43 -7.71
C ILE A 104 19.47 2.26 -8.58
N LYS A 105 20.02 2.87 -9.62
CA LYS A 105 19.27 3.56 -10.64
C LYS A 105 19.37 2.80 -11.96
N LEU A 106 18.22 2.46 -12.52
CA LEU A 106 18.11 1.84 -13.84
C LEU A 106 18.10 2.92 -14.93
N ASP A 107 18.30 2.50 -16.18
CA ASP A 107 18.15 3.39 -17.32
C ASP A 107 16.68 3.80 -17.48
N ASP A 108 16.44 5.10 -17.27
CA ASP A 108 15.14 5.74 -17.25
C ASP A 108 14.75 6.34 -18.60
N ALA A 109 15.63 6.32 -19.61
CA ALA A 109 15.39 7.05 -20.86
C ALA A 109 14.07 6.66 -21.55
N ALA A 110 13.81 5.35 -21.71
CA ALA A 110 12.60 4.86 -22.35
C ALA A 110 11.35 5.07 -21.47
N ALA A 111 11.44 4.77 -20.17
CA ALA A 111 10.34 4.95 -19.22
C ALA A 111 9.93 6.42 -19.12
N LYS A 112 10.91 7.33 -19.05
CA LYS A 112 10.70 8.77 -18.98
C LYS A 112 10.10 9.32 -20.27
N ALA A 113 10.58 8.90 -21.43
CA ALA A 113 10.01 9.31 -22.72
C ALA A 113 8.53 8.89 -22.83
N ASN A 114 8.21 7.64 -22.45
CA ASN A 114 6.84 7.13 -22.46
C ASN A 114 5.94 7.88 -21.46
N PHE A 115 6.44 8.12 -20.24
CA PHE A 115 5.72 8.89 -19.23
C PHE A 115 5.45 10.32 -19.67
N GLU A 116 6.44 11.04 -20.20
CA GLU A 116 6.25 12.41 -20.68
C GLU A 116 5.30 12.46 -21.88
N ALA A 117 5.35 11.48 -22.79
CA ALA A 117 4.41 11.40 -23.91
C ALA A 117 2.95 11.24 -23.43
N ILE A 118 2.68 10.31 -22.50
CA ILE A 118 1.32 10.13 -21.96
C ILE A 118 0.88 11.32 -21.12
N ARG A 119 1.81 11.92 -20.36
CA ARG A 119 1.54 13.10 -19.52
C ARG A 119 1.08 14.28 -20.36
N GLN A 120 1.82 14.61 -21.42
CA GLN A 120 1.46 15.71 -22.31
C GLN A 120 0.11 15.48 -22.99
N ARG A 121 -0.17 14.25 -23.42
CA ARG A 121 -1.47 13.89 -24.01
C ARG A 121 -2.61 14.00 -22.99
N TYR A 122 -2.47 13.37 -21.82
CA TYR A 122 -3.48 13.37 -20.76
C TYR A 122 -3.82 14.79 -20.29
N LEU A 123 -2.82 15.61 -20.01
CA LEU A 123 -3.01 16.99 -19.56
C LEU A 123 -3.61 17.88 -20.66
N GLY A 124 -3.21 17.68 -21.92
CA GLY A 124 -3.85 18.35 -23.06
C GLY A 124 -5.34 18.00 -23.20
N LEU A 125 -5.69 16.71 -23.03
CA LEU A 125 -7.08 16.26 -23.02
C LEU A 125 -7.86 16.86 -21.83
N ARG A 126 -7.25 16.96 -20.65
CA ARG A 126 -7.86 17.62 -19.47
C ARG A 126 -8.12 19.11 -19.71
N ALA A 127 -7.20 19.81 -20.37
CA ALA A 127 -7.41 21.21 -20.75
C ALA A 127 -8.60 21.36 -21.72
N MET A 128 -8.68 20.49 -22.73
CA MET A 128 -9.79 20.46 -23.68
C MET A 128 -11.12 20.10 -23.01
N GLN A 129 -11.13 19.14 -22.09
CA GLN A 129 -12.31 18.79 -21.31
C GLN A 129 -12.83 20.00 -20.52
N GLY A 130 -11.93 20.75 -19.87
CA GLY A 130 -12.29 21.99 -19.17
C GLY A 130 -12.99 23.00 -20.09
N ARG A 131 -12.45 23.23 -21.30
CA ARG A 131 -13.10 24.09 -22.31
C ARG A 131 -14.50 23.59 -22.66
N LEU A 132 -14.64 22.30 -22.97
CA LEU A 132 -15.91 21.72 -23.42
C LEU A 132 -16.98 21.76 -22.32
N LEU A 133 -16.60 21.56 -21.06
CA LEU A 133 -17.50 21.75 -19.91
C LEU A 133 -17.96 23.21 -19.78
N ALA A 134 -17.04 24.16 -19.99
CA ALA A 134 -17.40 25.59 -20.01
C ALA A 134 -18.34 25.93 -21.17
N GLU A 135 -18.11 25.39 -22.37
CA GLU A 135 -18.99 25.56 -23.54
C GLU A 135 -20.38 24.97 -23.29
N GLN A 136 -20.45 23.74 -22.75
CA GLN A 136 -21.71 23.08 -22.41
C GLN A 136 -22.52 23.88 -21.39
N ALA A 137 -21.85 24.46 -20.40
CA ALA A 137 -22.47 25.30 -19.37
C ALA A 137 -22.66 26.77 -19.79
N ASN A 138 -22.31 27.14 -21.03
CA ASN A 138 -22.32 28.52 -21.55
C ASN A 138 -21.50 29.54 -20.72
N GLN A 139 -20.45 29.08 -20.03
CA GLN A 139 -19.58 29.92 -19.21
C GLN A 139 -18.65 30.79 -20.07
N SER A 140 -18.11 31.87 -19.50
CA SER A 140 -17.14 32.77 -20.15
C SER A 140 -15.68 32.42 -19.84
N THR A 141 -15.46 31.64 -18.78
CA THR A 141 -14.14 31.24 -18.28
C THR A 141 -14.08 29.73 -18.11
N ILE A 142 -12.88 29.18 -18.23
CA ILE A 142 -12.65 27.75 -18.06
C ILE A 142 -12.32 27.47 -16.59
N THR A 143 -13.00 26.48 -16.00
CA THR A 143 -12.59 25.91 -14.72
C THR A 143 -11.83 24.62 -14.99
N PHE A 144 -10.51 24.64 -14.80
CA PHE A 144 -9.66 23.48 -15.06
C PHE A 144 -9.65 22.49 -13.89
N HIS A 145 -9.43 21.21 -14.20
CA HIS A 145 -9.34 20.15 -13.21
C HIS A 145 -8.06 20.28 -12.34
N PRO A 146 -8.07 19.89 -11.05
CA PRO A 146 -6.90 19.96 -10.17
C PRO A 146 -5.62 19.34 -10.72
N ASP A 147 -5.70 18.18 -11.38
CA ASP A 147 -4.57 17.51 -12.03
C ASP A 147 -3.81 18.43 -13.00
N LEU A 148 -4.54 19.24 -13.77
CA LEU A 148 -3.94 20.19 -14.71
C LEU A 148 -3.33 21.39 -13.98
N MET A 149 -4.01 21.87 -12.94
CA MET A 149 -3.54 22.99 -12.12
C MET A 149 -2.23 22.66 -11.40
N ALA A 150 -2.06 21.42 -10.95
CA ALA A 150 -0.80 20.95 -10.37
C ALA A 150 0.38 21.02 -11.36
N ALA A 151 0.11 20.92 -12.66
CA ALA A 151 1.10 21.01 -13.73
C ALA A 151 1.15 22.38 -14.44
N ALA A 152 0.42 23.38 -13.96
CA ALA A 152 0.27 24.68 -14.64
C ALA A 152 1.57 25.50 -14.75
N SER A 153 2.59 25.16 -13.96
CA SER A 153 3.92 25.77 -14.04
C SER A 153 4.74 25.29 -15.24
N ASP A 154 4.37 24.16 -15.85
CA ASP A 154 5.03 23.63 -17.04
C ASP A 154 4.73 24.53 -18.25
N PRO A 155 5.75 25.07 -18.96
CA PRO A 155 5.54 25.95 -20.11
C PRO A 155 4.66 25.36 -21.21
N LEU A 156 4.80 24.05 -21.50
CA LEU A 156 4.03 23.40 -22.56
C LEU A 156 2.56 23.29 -22.16
N ILE A 157 2.29 22.90 -20.91
CA ILE A 157 0.93 22.78 -20.38
C ILE A 157 0.27 24.16 -20.26
N LYS A 158 1.00 25.17 -19.80
CA LYS A 158 0.53 26.56 -19.74
C LYS A 158 0.13 27.06 -21.13
N GLN A 159 0.92 26.77 -22.16
CA GLN A 159 0.58 27.13 -23.54
C GLN A 159 -0.67 26.39 -24.02
N GLN A 160 -0.83 25.11 -23.69
CA GLN A 160 -2.06 24.37 -24.00
C GLN A 160 -3.30 24.99 -23.32
N MET A 161 -3.20 25.38 -22.04
CA MET A 161 -4.28 26.05 -21.32
C MET A 161 -4.67 27.38 -21.99
N MET A 162 -3.69 28.22 -22.31
CA MET A 162 -3.92 29.49 -23.02
C MET A 162 -4.58 29.29 -24.38
N ASN A 163 -4.16 28.25 -25.13
CA ASN A 163 -4.78 27.92 -26.41
C ASN A 163 -6.26 27.53 -26.24
N GLN A 164 -6.61 26.78 -25.19
CA GLN A 164 -8.00 26.42 -24.91
C GLN A 164 -8.85 27.64 -24.52
N GLU A 165 -8.30 28.58 -23.74
CA GLU A 165 -8.99 29.83 -23.41
C GLU A 165 -9.26 30.69 -24.64
N GLN A 166 -8.27 30.81 -25.54
CA GLN A 166 -8.44 31.54 -26.79
C GLN A 166 -9.47 30.86 -27.69
N LEU A 167 -9.45 29.53 -27.76
CA LEU A 167 -10.40 28.76 -28.54
C LEU A 167 -11.84 28.93 -28.02
N LEU A 168 -12.04 28.92 -26.70
CA LEU A 168 -13.35 29.20 -26.08
C LEU A 168 -13.89 30.56 -26.53
N ARG A 169 -13.07 31.61 -26.39
CA ARG A 169 -13.47 32.98 -26.76
C ARG A 169 -13.81 33.09 -28.25
N SER A 170 -12.98 32.47 -29.10
CA SER A 170 -13.18 32.45 -30.55
C SER A 170 -14.47 31.73 -30.95
N ARG A 171 -14.70 30.51 -30.44
CA ARG A 171 -15.91 29.72 -30.73
C ARG A 171 -17.18 30.42 -30.26
N LYS A 172 -17.17 31.00 -29.05
CA LYS A 172 -18.29 31.77 -28.53
C LYS A 172 -18.57 33.02 -29.37
N GLY A 173 -17.52 33.75 -29.75
CA GLY A 173 -17.63 34.92 -30.63
C GLY A 173 -18.20 34.58 -32.00
N ALA A 174 -17.77 33.47 -32.60
CA ALA A 174 -18.29 32.99 -33.88
C ALA A 174 -19.79 32.63 -33.80
N LEU A 175 -20.20 31.86 -32.78
CA LEU A 175 -21.62 31.55 -32.56
C LEU A 175 -22.47 32.81 -32.37
N GLN A 176 -21.97 33.77 -31.58
CA GLN A 176 -22.67 35.02 -31.35
C GLN A 176 -22.80 35.85 -32.63
N ALA A 177 -21.75 35.92 -33.45
CA ALA A 177 -21.78 36.62 -34.73
C ALA A 177 -22.79 35.99 -35.71
N ASP A 178 -22.84 34.65 -35.78
CA ASP A 178 -23.82 33.94 -36.61
C ASP A 178 -25.26 34.26 -36.18
N LEU A 179 -25.53 34.18 -34.87
CA LEU A 179 -26.86 34.45 -34.33
C LEU A 179 -27.26 35.92 -34.51
N GLN A 180 -26.30 36.84 -34.35
CA GLN A 180 -26.52 38.27 -34.59
C GLN A 180 -26.87 38.55 -36.04
N SER A 181 -26.19 37.93 -37.01
CA SER A 181 -26.50 38.08 -38.44
C SER A 181 -27.92 37.58 -38.78
N ILE A 182 -28.33 36.45 -38.19
CA ILE A 182 -29.70 35.94 -38.35
C ILE A 182 -30.70 36.92 -37.72
N GLN A 183 -30.39 37.47 -36.56
CA GLN A 183 -31.25 38.42 -35.85
C GLN A 183 -31.43 39.72 -36.63
N GLU A 184 -30.37 40.26 -37.24
CA GLU A 184 -30.43 41.43 -38.13
C GLU A 184 -31.29 41.15 -39.37
N SER A 185 -31.18 39.95 -39.94
CA SER A 185 -32.03 39.52 -41.06
C SER A 185 -33.51 39.45 -40.65
N ILE A 186 -33.81 38.97 -39.44
CA ILE A 186 -35.17 38.96 -38.89
C ILE A 186 -35.69 40.40 -38.73
N GLN A 187 -34.88 41.30 -38.17
CA GLN A 187 -35.27 42.71 -38.02
C GLN A 187 -35.55 43.38 -39.36
N GLY A 188 -34.74 43.08 -40.40
CA GLY A 188 -34.99 43.55 -41.76
C GLY A 188 -36.35 43.08 -42.32
N GLN A 189 -36.67 41.79 -42.16
CA GLN A 189 -37.97 41.26 -42.58
C GLN A 189 -39.14 41.85 -41.78
N GLN A 190 -38.98 42.06 -40.47
CA GLN A 190 -40.00 42.72 -39.64
C GLN A 190 -40.26 44.16 -40.11
N GLY A 191 -39.22 44.88 -40.51
CA GLY A 191 -39.34 46.21 -41.11
C GLY A 191 -40.15 46.20 -42.41
N LEU A 192 -39.88 45.22 -43.29
CA LEU A 192 -40.64 45.04 -44.54
C LEU A 192 -42.11 44.68 -44.27
N SER A 193 -42.38 43.75 -43.35
CA SER A 193 -43.75 43.39 -42.96
C SER A 193 -44.54 44.62 -42.50
N LYS A 194 -43.94 45.43 -41.61
CA LYS A 194 -44.56 46.66 -41.12
C LYS A 194 -44.81 47.68 -42.23
N ALA A 195 -43.90 47.77 -43.21
CA ALA A 195 -44.08 48.64 -44.37
C ALA A 195 -45.26 48.17 -45.26
N TYR A 196 -45.38 46.86 -45.52
CA TYR A 196 -46.52 46.29 -46.25
C TYR A 196 -47.85 46.54 -45.53
N GLU A 197 -47.89 46.37 -44.21
CA GLU A 197 -49.07 46.67 -43.39
C GLU A 197 -49.47 48.14 -43.49
N GLY A 198 -48.51 49.07 -43.44
CA GLY A 198 -48.76 50.50 -43.60
C GLY A 198 -49.30 50.86 -45.00
N MET A 199 -48.71 50.30 -46.06
CA MET A 199 -49.22 50.48 -47.43
C MET A 199 -50.63 49.90 -47.59
N MET A 200 -50.89 48.75 -46.97
CA MET A 200 -52.20 48.09 -47.01
C MET A 200 -53.27 48.93 -46.30
N LEU A 201 -52.94 49.55 -45.16
CA LEU A 201 -53.82 50.49 -44.48
C LEU A 201 -54.17 51.69 -45.38
N SER A 202 -53.17 52.28 -46.03
CA SER A 202 -53.38 53.40 -46.97
C SER A 202 -54.29 53.00 -48.15
N ARG A 203 -54.05 51.82 -48.74
CA ARG A 203 -54.90 51.28 -49.82
C ARG A 203 -56.33 50.99 -49.38
N ARG A 204 -56.54 50.49 -48.15
CA ARG A 204 -57.89 50.30 -47.59
C ARG A 204 -58.63 51.62 -47.42
N ASN A 205 -57.95 52.67 -46.95
CA ASN A 205 -58.55 54.00 -46.84
C ASN A 205 -58.94 54.55 -48.23
N GLN A 206 -58.06 54.41 -49.23
CA GLN A 206 -58.35 54.81 -50.61
C GLN A 206 -59.56 54.03 -51.18
N LEU A 207 -59.61 52.72 -50.95
CA LEU A 207 -60.73 51.87 -51.36
C LEU A 207 -62.04 52.29 -50.71
N SER A 208 -62.03 52.71 -49.44
CA SER A 208 -63.22 53.22 -48.75
C SER A 208 -63.78 54.46 -49.44
N LEU A 209 -62.92 55.43 -49.75
CA LEU A 209 -63.32 56.68 -50.44
C LEU A 209 -63.86 56.39 -51.86
N LEU A 210 -63.19 55.51 -52.60
CA LEU A 210 -63.64 55.09 -53.94
C LEU A 210 -65.00 54.41 -53.91
N ASN A 211 -65.27 53.57 -52.90
CA ASN A 211 -66.57 52.93 -52.73
C ASN A 211 -67.68 53.93 -52.40
N GLU A 212 -67.38 54.97 -51.61
CA GLU A 212 -68.32 56.06 -51.31
C GLU A 212 -68.66 56.85 -52.59
N GLU A 213 -67.66 57.27 -53.36
CA GLU A 213 -67.84 57.97 -54.64
C GLU A 213 -68.61 57.10 -55.65
N LEU A 214 -68.28 55.80 -55.74
CA LEU A 214 -68.96 54.85 -56.61
C LEU A 214 -70.43 54.67 -56.22
N THR A 215 -70.74 54.63 -54.92
CA THR A 215 -72.12 54.49 -54.43
C THR A 215 -72.96 55.70 -54.81
N GLY A 216 -72.44 56.92 -54.60
CA GLY A 216 -73.11 58.15 -55.04
C GLY A 216 -73.28 58.20 -56.57
N THR A 217 -72.22 57.89 -57.32
CA THR A 217 -72.25 57.88 -58.79
C THR A 217 -73.25 56.87 -59.35
N ARG A 218 -73.37 55.68 -58.74
CA ARG A 218 -74.37 54.67 -59.12
C ARG A 218 -75.81 55.18 -58.99
N GLY A 219 -76.10 56.00 -57.97
CA GLY A 219 -77.39 56.67 -57.83
C GLY A 219 -77.64 57.64 -58.99
N LEU A 220 -76.69 58.54 -59.25
CA LEU A 220 -76.79 59.55 -60.30
C LEU A 220 -76.88 58.96 -61.71
N VAL A 221 -76.18 57.86 -61.99
CA VAL A 221 -76.26 57.14 -63.28
C VAL A 221 -77.65 56.51 -63.46
N LYS A 222 -78.25 55.94 -62.41
CA LYS A 222 -79.62 55.39 -62.48
C LYS A 222 -80.67 56.45 -62.82
N GLU A 223 -80.46 57.66 -62.31
CA GLU A 223 -81.32 58.82 -62.57
C GLU A 223 -81.00 59.51 -63.92
N GLY A 224 -79.93 59.09 -64.62
CA GLY A 224 -79.53 59.61 -65.94
C GLY A 224 -78.68 60.88 -65.91
N TYR A 225 -78.25 61.36 -64.74
CA TYR A 225 -77.48 62.60 -64.59
C TYR A 225 -75.99 62.45 -64.93
N VAL A 226 -75.44 61.23 -64.91
CA VAL A 226 -74.01 60.95 -65.17
C VAL A 226 -73.85 59.81 -66.19
N PRO A 227 -72.86 59.88 -67.12
CA PRO A 227 -72.60 58.79 -68.07
C PRO A 227 -72.12 57.49 -67.39
N ARG A 228 -72.60 56.33 -67.87
CA ARG A 228 -72.20 54.99 -67.36
C ARG A 228 -70.69 54.74 -67.42
N ASN A 229 -69.98 55.36 -68.36
CA ASN A 229 -68.52 55.24 -68.47
C ASN A 229 -67.80 55.67 -67.18
N ARG A 230 -68.31 56.71 -66.48
CA ARG A 230 -67.73 57.18 -65.21
C ARG A 230 -67.88 56.14 -64.10
N GLN A 231 -69.01 55.45 -64.04
CA GLN A 231 -69.20 54.34 -63.10
C GLN A 231 -68.22 53.19 -63.38
N LEU A 232 -68.07 52.79 -64.66
CA LEU A 232 -67.16 51.70 -65.04
C LEU A 232 -65.69 52.03 -64.75
N GLU A 233 -65.31 53.31 -64.86
CA GLU A 233 -63.99 53.79 -64.44
C GLU A 233 -63.76 53.60 -62.94
N LEU A 234 -64.70 54.03 -62.09
CA LEU A 234 -64.63 53.86 -60.64
C LEU A 234 -64.63 52.38 -60.23
N GLU A 235 -65.44 51.53 -60.87
CA GLU A 235 -65.45 50.08 -60.62
C GLU A 235 -64.10 49.42 -60.95
N ARG A 236 -63.42 49.89 -62.00
CA ARG A 236 -62.06 49.44 -62.35
C ARG A 236 -61.04 49.86 -61.29
N GLN A 237 -61.12 51.09 -60.80
CA GLN A 237 -60.22 51.60 -59.74
C GLN A 237 -60.42 50.87 -58.41
N VAL A 238 -61.67 50.53 -58.05
CA VAL A 238 -62.00 49.69 -56.90
C VAL A 238 -61.39 48.29 -57.06
N SER A 239 -61.52 47.70 -58.24
CA SER A 239 -60.96 46.37 -58.54
C SER A 239 -59.43 46.36 -58.48
N GLU A 240 -58.78 47.39 -59.03
CA GLU A 240 -57.33 47.58 -58.95
C GLU A 240 -56.84 47.78 -57.51
N SER A 241 -57.57 48.57 -56.71
CA SER A 241 -57.26 48.76 -55.28
C SER A 241 -57.37 47.46 -54.49
N ASN A 242 -58.40 46.65 -54.77
CA ASN A 242 -58.55 45.32 -54.16
C ASN A 242 -57.41 44.36 -54.55
N ALA A 243 -57.01 44.35 -55.83
CA ALA A 243 -55.88 43.56 -56.28
C ALA A 243 -54.57 43.96 -55.58
N SER A 244 -54.32 45.27 -55.42
CA SER A 244 -53.16 45.79 -54.69
C SER A 244 -53.18 45.39 -53.21
N ILE A 245 -54.34 45.43 -52.54
CA ILE A 245 -54.48 44.96 -51.15
C ILE A 245 -54.16 43.47 -51.05
N ALA A 246 -54.68 42.64 -51.95
CA ALA A 246 -54.42 41.21 -51.97
C ALA A 246 -52.92 40.90 -52.19
N GLU A 247 -52.25 41.64 -53.07
CA GLU A 247 -50.81 41.53 -53.29
C GLU A 247 -50.01 41.88 -52.01
N LEU A 248 -50.32 43.01 -51.38
CA LEU A 248 -49.65 43.44 -50.14
C LEU A 248 -49.88 42.45 -48.99
N GLN A 249 -51.07 41.86 -48.91
CA GLN A 249 -51.38 40.81 -47.95
C GLN A 249 -50.53 39.57 -48.21
N GLY A 250 -50.41 39.13 -49.47
CA GLY A 250 -49.52 38.04 -49.86
C GLY A 250 -48.06 38.32 -49.52
N ASN A 251 -47.59 39.55 -49.72
CA ASN A 251 -46.22 39.98 -49.37
C ASN A 251 -45.98 39.95 -47.87
N THR A 252 -46.95 40.37 -47.07
CA THR A 252 -46.90 40.31 -45.60
C THR A 252 -46.77 38.86 -45.13
N VAL A 253 -47.60 37.95 -45.66
CA VAL A 253 -47.53 36.52 -45.34
C VAL A 253 -46.18 35.92 -45.73
N ARG A 254 -45.64 36.24 -46.92
CA ARG A 254 -44.32 35.79 -47.36
C ARG A 254 -43.20 36.24 -46.43
N SER A 255 -43.22 37.50 -45.99
CA SER A 255 -42.24 38.04 -45.04
C SER A 255 -42.34 37.34 -43.68
N MET A 256 -43.56 37.11 -43.17
CA MET A 256 -43.78 36.38 -41.92
C MET A 256 -43.28 34.93 -41.98
N SER A 257 -43.49 34.23 -43.09
CA SER A 257 -42.92 32.88 -43.31
C SER A 257 -41.39 32.90 -43.32
N SER A 258 -40.77 33.92 -43.94
CA SER A 258 -39.32 34.08 -43.93
C SER A 258 -38.78 34.33 -42.51
N ILE A 259 -39.47 35.13 -41.69
CA ILE A 259 -39.12 35.32 -40.28
C ILE A 259 -39.17 33.99 -39.51
N ALA A 260 -40.20 33.18 -39.74
CA ALA A 260 -40.33 31.86 -39.10
C ALA A 260 -39.17 30.92 -39.50
N GLU A 261 -38.79 30.89 -40.78
CA GLU A 261 -37.66 30.11 -41.26
C GLU A 261 -36.33 30.57 -40.63
N LEU A 262 -36.09 31.88 -40.57
CA LEU A 262 -34.88 32.44 -39.94
C LEU A 262 -34.80 32.12 -38.44
N ARG A 263 -35.93 32.18 -37.72
CA ARG A 263 -36.00 31.76 -36.32
C ARG A 263 -35.67 30.28 -36.16
N GLN A 264 -36.22 29.43 -37.02
CA GLN A 264 -35.89 28.00 -37.00
C GLN A 264 -34.41 27.77 -37.30
N ARG A 265 -33.81 28.53 -38.23
CA ARG A 265 -32.38 28.46 -38.55
C ARG A 265 -31.51 28.86 -37.34
N ALA A 266 -31.90 29.87 -36.57
CA ALA A 266 -31.20 30.24 -35.34
C ALA A 266 -31.23 29.11 -34.29
N ILE A 267 -32.40 28.49 -34.08
CA ILE A 267 -32.55 27.34 -33.18
C ILE A 267 -31.68 26.17 -33.66
N SER A 268 -31.73 25.82 -34.95
CA SER A 268 -30.91 24.75 -35.52
C SER A 268 -29.42 25.03 -35.36
N ARG A 269 -28.96 26.28 -35.53
CA ARG A 269 -27.55 26.67 -35.34
C ARG A 269 -27.10 26.44 -33.90
N GLN A 270 -27.92 26.80 -32.92
CA GLN A 270 -27.63 26.54 -31.50
C GLN A 270 -27.61 25.04 -31.17
N GLN A 271 -28.55 24.27 -31.71
CA GLN A 271 -28.60 22.82 -31.50
C GLN A 271 -27.40 22.11 -32.11
N GLU A 272 -26.96 22.50 -33.31
CA GLU A 272 -25.77 21.91 -33.92
C GLU A 272 -24.51 22.24 -33.12
N TYR A 273 -24.36 23.48 -32.65
CA TYR A 273 -23.26 23.84 -31.75
C TYR A 273 -23.27 23.00 -30.47
N ARG A 274 -24.43 22.86 -29.82
CA ARG A 274 -24.57 22.05 -28.62
C ARG A 274 -24.23 20.59 -28.86
N LYS A 275 -24.74 20.01 -29.96
CA LYS A 275 -24.46 18.63 -30.37
C LYS A 275 -22.97 18.41 -30.63
N GLU A 276 -22.29 19.35 -31.29
CA GLU A 276 -20.85 19.29 -31.52
C GLU A 276 -20.08 19.26 -30.17
N VAL A 277 -20.43 20.16 -29.24
CA VAL A 277 -19.82 20.23 -27.91
C VAL A 277 -20.06 18.94 -27.12
N GLU A 278 -21.29 18.43 -27.09
CA GLU A 278 -21.64 17.20 -26.36
C GLU A 278 -20.96 15.96 -26.95
N THR A 279 -20.84 15.88 -28.28
CA THR A 279 -20.14 14.78 -28.96
C THR A 279 -18.64 14.81 -28.63
N GLN A 280 -17.99 15.97 -28.78
CA GLN A 280 -16.58 16.13 -28.43
C GLN A 280 -16.35 15.86 -26.94
N LEU A 281 -17.24 16.32 -26.06
CA LEU A 281 -17.09 16.10 -24.62
C LEU A 281 -17.18 14.61 -24.27
N ALA A 282 -18.08 13.86 -24.91
CA ALA A 282 -18.20 12.42 -24.72
C ALA A 282 -16.91 11.69 -25.16
N ASP A 283 -16.37 12.02 -26.33
CA ASP A 283 -15.15 11.42 -26.86
C ASP A 283 -13.93 11.73 -25.97
N VAL A 284 -13.73 13.01 -25.64
CA VAL A 284 -12.63 13.47 -24.79
C VAL A 284 -12.72 12.89 -23.40
N THR A 285 -13.92 12.77 -22.83
CA THR A 285 -14.10 12.17 -21.50
C THR A 285 -13.72 10.69 -21.51
N ARG A 286 -14.05 9.92 -22.57
CA ARG A 286 -13.58 8.54 -22.70
C ARG A 286 -12.07 8.46 -22.80
N GLU A 287 -11.44 9.33 -23.58
CA GLU A 287 -9.97 9.37 -23.72
C GLU A 287 -9.28 9.74 -22.40
N VAL A 288 -9.79 10.74 -21.68
CA VAL A 288 -9.29 11.15 -20.36
C VAL A 288 -9.34 9.98 -19.38
N LEU A 289 -10.45 9.24 -19.33
CA LEU A 289 -10.58 8.08 -18.45
C LEU A 289 -9.61 6.95 -18.83
N GLY A 290 -9.43 6.69 -20.13
CA GLY A 290 -8.48 5.69 -20.62
C GLY A 290 -7.03 6.06 -20.34
N ASP A 291 -6.68 7.34 -20.47
CA ASP A 291 -5.32 7.83 -20.27
C ASP A 291 -4.99 8.07 -18.80
N ALA A 292 -5.97 8.35 -17.94
CA ALA A 292 -5.74 8.49 -16.50
C ALA A 292 -5.10 7.23 -15.90
N GLY A 293 -5.61 6.04 -16.25
CA GLY A 293 -5.03 4.78 -15.80
C GLY A 293 -3.61 4.55 -16.32
N LYS A 294 -3.36 4.87 -17.60
CA LYS A 294 -2.02 4.75 -18.21
C LYS A 294 -1.03 5.74 -17.61
N PHE A 295 -1.49 6.96 -17.30
CA PHE A 295 -0.68 8.00 -16.68
C PHE A 295 -0.15 7.54 -15.31
N VAL A 296 -1.02 7.00 -14.46
CA VAL A 296 -0.63 6.44 -13.15
C VAL A 296 0.30 5.23 -13.33
N ALA A 297 -0.03 4.30 -14.22
CA ALA A 297 0.79 3.10 -14.44
C ALA A 297 2.21 3.46 -14.92
N LEU A 298 2.34 4.39 -15.87
CA LEU A 298 3.63 4.85 -16.39
C LEU A 298 4.39 5.72 -15.40
N GLN A 299 3.69 6.45 -14.53
CA GLN A 299 4.31 7.16 -13.40
C GLN A 299 4.98 6.16 -12.45
N ASP A 300 4.28 5.07 -12.12
CA ASP A 300 4.79 4.02 -11.26
C ASP A 300 5.95 3.25 -11.92
N ASP A 301 5.87 2.99 -13.22
CA ASP A 301 6.98 2.38 -13.97
C ASP A 301 8.22 3.27 -13.98
N LEU A 302 8.06 4.57 -14.17
CA LEU A 302 9.16 5.52 -14.07
C LEU A 302 9.74 5.56 -12.65
N ALA A 303 8.89 5.56 -11.62
CA ALA A 303 9.34 5.51 -10.22
C ALA A 303 10.09 4.22 -9.89
N ARG A 304 9.73 3.08 -10.50
CA ARG A 304 10.42 1.79 -10.33
C ARG A 304 11.85 1.78 -10.90
N THR A 305 12.19 2.69 -11.82
CA THR A 305 13.59 2.83 -12.29
C THR A 305 14.55 3.21 -11.16
N GLU A 306 14.04 3.77 -10.06
CA GLU A 306 14.77 4.06 -8.85
C GLU A 306 14.52 2.99 -7.78
N ILE A 307 15.48 2.07 -7.61
CA ILE A 307 15.39 1.02 -6.60
C ILE A 307 15.82 1.57 -5.24
N ARG A 308 14.89 1.60 -4.29
CA ARG A 308 15.08 2.18 -2.94
C ARG A 308 15.03 1.12 -1.84
N SER A 309 15.65 1.42 -0.71
CA SER A 309 15.68 0.51 0.44
C SER A 309 14.32 0.42 1.17
N PRO A 310 13.81 -0.78 1.48
CA PRO A 310 12.57 -0.97 2.24
C PRO A 310 12.75 -0.90 3.77
N ALA A 311 13.97 -0.72 4.27
CA ALA A 311 14.28 -0.57 5.68
C ALA A 311 15.62 0.13 5.90
N THR A 312 15.84 0.63 7.11
CA THR A 312 17.17 1.07 7.55
C THR A 312 17.97 -0.14 8.03
N GLY A 313 19.16 -0.39 7.47
CA GLY A 313 19.94 -1.59 7.76
C GLY A 313 21.18 -1.74 6.90
N GLN A 314 21.81 -2.91 6.98
CA GLN A 314 22.99 -3.24 6.19
C GLN A 314 22.62 -3.97 4.89
N VAL A 315 23.27 -3.61 3.79
CA VAL A 315 23.12 -4.30 2.49
C VAL A 315 23.93 -5.60 2.50
N VAL A 316 23.29 -6.71 2.12
CA VAL A 316 23.90 -8.05 2.09
C VAL A 316 23.44 -8.80 0.85
N ALA A 317 24.23 -9.74 0.35
CA ALA A 317 23.87 -10.64 -0.76
C ALA A 317 23.50 -9.87 -2.04
N MET A 318 24.37 -8.93 -2.41
CA MET A 318 24.19 -8.10 -3.60
C MET A 318 24.48 -8.93 -4.85
N ALA A 319 23.45 -9.20 -5.65
CA ALA A 319 23.53 -10.05 -6.85
C ALA A 319 24.11 -9.30 -8.06
N VAL A 320 23.98 -7.97 -8.12
CA VAL A 320 24.43 -7.18 -9.25
C VAL A 320 25.21 -5.97 -8.77
N GLN A 321 26.46 -5.86 -9.21
CA GLN A 321 27.42 -4.82 -8.77
C GLN A 321 27.95 -3.96 -9.92
N SER A 322 27.75 -4.38 -11.18
CA SER A 322 28.32 -3.71 -12.36
C SER A 322 27.32 -2.78 -13.05
N VAL A 323 27.80 -1.58 -13.39
CA VAL A 323 27.12 -0.65 -14.30
C VAL A 323 27.00 -1.30 -15.68
N GLY A 324 25.84 -1.16 -16.33
CA GLY A 324 25.51 -1.82 -17.59
C GLY A 324 25.03 -3.28 -17.43
N GLY A 325 25.01 -3.82 -16.22
CA GLY A 325 24.38 -5.12 -15.94
C GLY A 325 22.88 -5.11 -16.19
N VAL A 326 22.32 -6.26 -16.56
CA VAL A 326 20.88 -6.42 -16.85
C VAL A 326 20.21 -7.15 -15.68
N ILE A 327 19.10 -6.60 -15.21
CA ILE A 327 18.24 -7.22 -14.20
C ILE A 327 17.01 -7.80 -14.92
N GLY A 328 16.73 -9.07 -14.69
CA GLY A 328 15.53 -9.75 -15.19
C GLY A 328 14.27 -9.42 -14.37
N PRO A 329 13.07 -9.65 -14.93
CA PRO A 329 11.81 -9.50 -14.20
C PRO A 329 11.74 -10.41 -12.97
N GLY A 330 11.38 -9.84 -11.81
CA GLY A 330 11.32 -10.56 -10.53
C GLY A 330 12.68 -10.96 -9.96
N GLN A 331 13.79 -10.56 -10.59
CA GLN A 331 15.11 -10.91 -10.12
C GLN A 331 15.42 -10.19 -8.80
N LYS A 332 15.95 -10.96 -7.85
CA LYS A 332 16.47 -10.45 -6.59
C LYS A 332 17.77 -9.66 -6.83
N VAL A 333 17.82 -8.46 -6.28
CA VAL A 333 18.92 -7.51 -6.46
C VAL A 333 19.85 -7.54 -5.26
N LEU A 334 19.31 -7.40 -4.05
CA LEU A 334 20.04 -7.42 -2.77
C LEU A 334 19.09 -7.71 -1.60
N ASP A 335 19.65 -8.00 -0.43
CA ASP A 335 18.91 -8.02 0.84
C ASP A 335 19.32 -6.83 1.72
N VAL A 336 18.35 -6.31 2.48
CA VAL A 336 18.61 -5.35 3.56
C VAL A 336 18.32 -6.01 4.90
N VAL A 337 19.32 -6.02 5.79
CA VAL A 337 19.24 -6.55 7.15
C VAL A 337 19.10 -5.39 8.13
N PRO A 338 17.93 -5.19 8.77
CA PRO A 338 17.73 -4.10 9.72
C PRO A 338 18.71 -4.15 10.90
N ALA A 339 19.27 -2.99 11.27
CA ALA A 339 20.29 -2.92 12.33
C ALA A 339 19.73 -3.12 13.77
N ASN A 340 18.41 -2.95 13.95
CA ASN A 340 17.73 -3.00 15.25
C ASN A 340 16.83 -4.24 15.39
N GLU A 341 17.29 -5.40 14.94
CA GLU A 341 16.54 -6.63 15.15
C GLU A 341 16.67 -7.11 16.60
N SER A 342 15.53 -7.51 17.17
CA SER A 342 15.51 -8.13 18.49
C SER A 342 16.29 -9.44 18.44
N LEU A 343 17.37 -9.52 19.22
CA LEU A 343 18.13 -10.75 19.36
C LEU A 343 17.24 -11.80 20.04
N LEU A 344 17.08 -12.95 19.38
CA LEU A 344 16.41 -14.12 19.90
C LEU A 344 17.47 -15.17 20.25
N LEU A 345 17.14 -16.04 21.19
CA LEU A 345 18.01 -17.14 21.57
C LEU A 345 17.47 -18.38 20.88
N GLU A 346 18.27 -18.98 20.00
CA GLU A 346 17.93 -20.22 19.33
C GLU A 346 18.54 -21.40 20.06
N THR A 347 17.69 -22.32 20.47
CA THR A 347 18.05 -23.45 21.33
C THR A 347 17.56 -24.73 20.72
N ARG A 348 18.39 -25.77 20.84
CA ARG A 348 18.11 -27.08 20.28
C ARG A 348 17.51 -27.96 21.37
N VAL A 349 16.24 -28.30 21.21
CA VAL A 349 15.52 -29.17 22.12
C VAL A 349 15.61 -30.61 21.61
N GLN A 350 16.01 -31.53 22.50
CA GLN A 350 16.11 -32.94 22.14
C GLN A 350 14.70 -33.54 21.94
N PRO A 351 14.50 -34.45 20.96
CA PRO A 351 13.17 -34.94 20.60
C PRO A 351 12.42 -35.60 21.76
N HIS A 352 13.12 -36.26 22.67
CA HIS A 352 12.52 -36.92 23.83
C HIS A 352 12.00 -35.95 24.91
N LEU A 353 12.30 -34.65 24.80
CA LEU A 353 11.92 -33.61 25.77
C LEU A 353 10.81 -32.69 25.24
N ILE A 354 10.36 -32.88 23.99
CA ILE A 354 9.39 -31.99 23.33
C ILE A 354 8.05 -31.90 24.08
N ASN A 355 7.56 -33.02 24.61
CA ASN A 355 6.28 -33.08 25.34
C ASN A 355 6.28 -32.24 26.63
N SER A 356 7.45 -31.91 27.16
CA SER A 356 7.56 -31.08 28.37
C SER A 356 7.62 -29.58 28.06
N ILE A 357 7.71 -29.19 26.78
CA ILE A 357 7.99 -27.82 26.36
C ILE A 357 6.82 -27.22 25.59
N HIS A 358 6.30 -26.10 26.09
CA HIS A 358 5.15 -25.38 25.53
C HIS A 358 5.48 -23.90 25.29
N THR A 359 4.89 -23.33 24.24
CA THR A 359 5.04 -21.91 23.92
C THR A 359 4.55 -21.03 25.08
N GLY A 360 5.31 -19.99 25.41
CA GLY A 360 5.00 -19.03 26.46
C GLY A 360 5.59 -19.35 27.84
N MET A 361 6.24 -20.49 28.02
CA MET A 361 6.88 -20.86 29.29
C MET A 361 8.02 -19.90 29.67
N PRO A 362 8.24 -19.66 30.98
CA PRO A 362 9.38 -18.93 31.49
C PRO A 362 10.65 -19.79 31.37
N VAL A 363 11.75 -19.13 31.03
CA VAL A 363 13.01 -19.78 30.69
C VAL A 363 14.16 -19.04 31.35
N ASP A 364 15.12 -19.77 31.90
CA ASP A 364 16.34 -19.21 32.45
C ASP A 364 17.49 -19.36 31.47
N VAL A 365 18.05 -18.22 31.05
CA VAL A 365 19.13 -18.14 30.07
C VAL A 365 20.43 -17.87 30.80
N ARG A 366 21.40 -18.75 30.61
CA ARG A 366 22.75 -18.66 31.17
C ARG A 366 23.73 -18.37 30.04
N PHE A 367 24.49 -17.29 30.22
CA PHE A 367 25.51 -16.87 29.27
C PHE A 367 26.88 -17.38 29.74
N SER A 368 27.44 -18.37 29.06
CA SER A 368 28.75 -18.96 29.38
C SER A 368 29.94 -18.08 28.98
N SER A 369 29.70 -17.05 28.16
CA SER A 369 30.72 -16.18 27.56
C SER A 369 31.10 -14.92 28.36
N PHE A 370 30.35 -14.57 29.42
CA PHE A 370 30.67 -13.38 30.22
C PHE A 370 31.73 -13.66 31.29
N ALA A 371 32.98 -13.35 30.99
CA ALA A 371 34.15 -13.61 31.84
C ALA A 371 34.07 -13.06 33.29
N ARG A 372 33.23 -12.06 33.57
CA ARG A 372 33.11 -11.43 34.91
C ARG A 372 31.87 -11.85 35.69
N SER A 373 31.00 -12.70 35.14
CA SER A 373 29.78 -13.18 35.79
C SER A 373 29.30 -14.50 35.16
N PRO A 374 30.02 -15.63 35.36
CA PRO A 374 29.70 -16.91 34.73
C PRO A 374 28.35 -17.52 35.15
N GLN A 375 27.70 -16.99 36.18
CA GLN A 375 26.38 -17.42 36.69
C GLN A 375 25.26 -16.39 36.45
N LEU A 376 25.41 -15.48 35.49
CA LEU A 376 24.34 -14.54 35.18
C LEU A 376 23.14 -15.27 34.56
N VAL A 377 22.08 -15.43 35.35
CA VAL A 377 20.80 -15.98 34.91
C VAL A 377 19.88 -14.85 34.48
N VAL A 378 19.46 -14.89 33.22
CA VAL A 378 18.59 -13.91 32.59
C VAL A 378 17.24 -14.56 32.29
N GLN A 379 16.16 -13.92 32.72
CA GLN A 379 14.81 -14.43 32.49
C GLN A 379 14.39 -14.19 31.04
N GLY A 380 14.06 -15.26 30.34
CA GLY A 380 13.48 -15.30 29.01
C GLY A 380 12.09 -15.93 29.00
N LYS A 381 11.44 -15.87 27.84
CA LYS A 381 10.15 -16.51 27.56
C LYS A 381 10.26 -17.25 26.23
N LEU A 382 9.77 -18.49 26.19
CA LEU A 382 9.70 -19.25 24.95
C LEU A 382 8.67 -18.62 24.01
N THR A 383 9.14 -18.10 22.87
CA THR A 383 8.31 -17.41 21.88
C THR A 383 7.70 -18.38 20.89
N SER A 384 8.48 -19.36 20.41
CA SER A 384 8.02 -20.38 19.47
C SER A 384 8.90 -21.63 19.52
N ILE A 385 8.31 -22.78 19.21
CA ILE A 385 9.02 -24.04 18.98
C ILE A 385 8.65 -24.56 17.59
N SER A 386 9.60 -25.14 16.85
CA SER A 386 9.32 -25.73 15.53
C SER A 386 8.30 -26.87 15.66
N GLY A 387 7.35 -26.94 14.74
CA GLY A 387 6.38 -28.04 14.69
C GLY A 387 6.98 -29.31 14.05
N ASP A 388 8.07 -29.14 13.31
CA ASP A 388 8.81 -30.17 12.61
C ASP A 388 10.17 -30.47 13.28
N LEU A 389 10.61 -31.73 13.15
CA LEU A 389 11.90 -32.20 13.59
C LEU A 389 12.95 -31.80 12.54
N LEU A 390 13.89 -30.93 12.92
CA LEU A 390 14.97 -30.48 12.06
C LEU A 390 16.20 -31.38 12.26
N THR A 391 16.96 -31.61 11.19
CA THR A 391 18.18 -32.43 11.23
C THR A 391 19.41 -31.53 11.24
N ASP A 392 20.37 -31.81 12.13
CA ASP A 392 21.64 -31.10 12.13
C ASP A 392 22.52 -31.55 10.94
N PRO A 393 22.95 -30.63 10.05
CA PRO A 393 23.76 -30.97 8.88
C PRO A 393 25.11 -31.63 9.21
N GLN A 394 25.64 -31.45 10.42
CA GLN A 394 26.98 -31.96 10.78
C GLN A 394 26.96 -33.38 11.35
N ASN A 395 25.93 -33.75 12.11
CA ASN A 395 25.89 -35.03 12.83
C ASN A 395 24.62 -35.86 12.58
N GLY A 396 23.67 -35.35 11.79
CA GLY A 396 22.42 -36.05 11.47
C GLY A 396 21.44 -36.19 12.63
N ALA A 397 21.70 -35.59 13.80
CA ALA A 397 20.81 -35.68 14.95
C ALA A 397 19.57 -34.79 14.73
N GLY A 398 18.39 -35.34 15.03
CA GLY A 398 17.13 -34.59 15.02
C GLY A 398 16.99 -33.69 16.25
N TYR A 399 16.53 -32.46 16.07
CA TYR A 399 16.23 -31.50 17.13
C TYR A 399 15.02 -30.63 16.78
N TYR A 400 14.33 -30.13 17.81
CA TYR A 400 13.34 -29.07 17.64
C TYR A 400 13.99 -27.71 17.90
N LEU A 401 13.69 -26.72 17.06
CA LEU A 401 14.21 -25.36 17.20
C LEU A 401 13.28 -24.55 18.09
N ALA A 402 13.76 -24.20 19.29
CA ALA A 402 13.05 -23.34 20.23
C ALA A 402 13.67 -21.93 20.22
N ARG A 403 12.83 -20.92 19.97
CA ARG A 403 13.19 -19.50 19.97
C ARG A 403 12.74 -18.83 21.25
N VAL A 404 13.69 -18.33 22.03
CA VAL A 404 13.46 -17.70 23.33
C VAL A 404 13.75 -16.20 23.25
N ALA A 405 12.80 -15.37 23.64
CA ALA A 405 12.99 -13.93 23.76
C ALA A 405 13.37 -13.56 25.20
N VAL A 406 14.32 -12.64 25.38
CA VAL A 406 14.66 -12.12 26.71
C VAL A 406 13.54 -11.20 27.20
N THR A 407 13.08 -11.39 28.44
CA THR A 407 12.05 -10.53 29.03
C THR A 407 12.58 -9.13 29.35
N PRO A 408 11.73 -8.10 29.48
CA PRO A 408 12.17 -6.76 29.91
C PRO A 408 12.91 -6.77 31.26
N GLU A 409 12.57 -7.68 32.18
CA GLU A 409 13.27 -7.88 33.44
C GLU A 409 14.65 -8.52 33.26
N GLY A 410 14.75 -9.49 32.36
CA GLY A 410 16.00 -10.08 31.94
C GLY A 410 16.95 -9.06 31.29
N LEU A 411 16.43 -8.18 30.44
CA LEU A 411 17.20 -7.08 29.83
C LEU A 411 17.73 -6.10 30.89
N LYS A 412 16.96 -5.79 31.94
CA LYS A 412 17.44 -4.98 33.07
C LYS A 412 18.58 -5.67 33.83
N LYS A 413 18.48 -6.98 34.08
CA LYS A 413 19.55 -7.78 34.72
C LYS A 413 20.81 -7.88 33.86
N LEU A 414 20.65 -7.93 32.55
CA LEU A 414 21.75 -7.92 31.59
C LEU A 414 22.52 -6.57 31.62
N GLY A 415 21.81 -5.47 31.84
CA GLY A 415 22.38 -4.15 32.06
C GLY A 415 23.05 -3.58 30.80
N LYS A 416 24.34 -3.20 30.90
CA LYS A 416 25.13 -2.65 29.78
C LYS A 416 25.83 -3.72 28.92
N ARG A 417 25.61 -5.01 29.20
CA ARG A 417 26.28 -6.11 28.48
C ARG A 417 25.55 -6.36 27.16
N GLN A 418 26.26 -6.26 26.05
CA GLN A 418 25.68 -6.48 24.72
C GLN A 418 25.73 -7.97 24.38
N MET A 419 24.60 -8.53 23.96
CA MET A 419 24.55 -9.85 23.34
C MET A 419 25.02 -9.72 21.89
N GLN A 420 25.87 -10.63 21.45
CA GLN A 420 26.32 -10.69 20.06
C GLN A 420 25.76 -11.96 19.38
N PRO A 421 25.40 -11.89 18.09
CA PRO A 421 25.03 -13.07 17.31
C PRO A 421 26.14 -14.13 17.36
N GLY A 422 25.75 -15.40 17.47
CA GLY A 422 26.66 -16.54 17.58
C GLY A 422 27.18 -16.84 18.99
N MET A 423 26.84 -16.01 19.99
CA MET A 423 27.24 -16.24 21.38
C MET A 423 26.56 -17.49 21.95
N PRO A 424 27.30 -18.47 22.52
CA PRO A 424 26.72 -19.68 23.07
C PRO A 424 25.93 -19.37 24.35
N VAL A 425 24.77 -19.99 24.49
CA VAL A 425 23.88 -19.85 25.64
C VAL A 425 23.35 -21.21 26.07
N GLU A 426 23.27 -21.41 27.37
CA GLU A 426 22.55 -22.54 27.95
C GLU A 426 21.18 -22.05 28.39
N VAL A 427 20.14 -22.75 27.97
CA VAL A 427 18.76 -22.32 28.18
C VAL A 427 18.00 -23.42 28.91
N VAL A 428 17.51 -23.09 30.10
CA VAL A 428 16.80 -23.99 30.99
C VAL A 428 15.31 -23.65 30.96
N PHE A 429 14.50 -24.53 30.36
CA PHE A 429 13.04 -24.38 30.33
C PHE A 429 12.47 -24.78 31.68
N ARG A 430 11.69 -23.91 32.33
CA ARG A 430 11.02 -24.23 33.59
C ARG A 430 9.77 -25.04 33.31
N THR A 431 9.84 -26.35 33.57
CA THR A 431 8.77 -27.32 33.23
C THR A 431 7.82 -27.59 34.40
N GLY A 432 8.11 -27.06 35.59
CA GLY A 432 7.24 -27.11 36.77
C GLY A 432 8.03 -26.96 38.07
N GLU A 433 7.33 -27.06 39.20
CA GLU A 433 7.92 -27.15 40.54
C GLU A 433 7.58 -28.54 41.12
N ARG A 434 8.58 -29.25 41.66
CA ARG A 434 8.38 -30.53 42.34
C ARG A 434 8.86 -30.45 43.78
N SER A 435 8.16 -31.12 44.69
CA SER A 435 8.63 -31.22 46.08
C SER A 435 9.90 -32.09 46.17
N MET A 436 10.77 -31.83 47.15
CA MET A 436 11.95 -32.66 47.40
C MET A 436 11.57 -34.12 47.63
N LEU A 437 10.44 -34.36 48.32
CA LEU A 437 9.88 -35.68 48.54
C LEU A 437 9.51 -36.36 47.22
N THR A 438 8.87 -35.63 46.30
CA THR A 438 8.54 -36.13 44.96
C THR A 438 9.81 -36.46 44.17
N TYR A 439 10.86 -35.63 44.22
CA TYR A 439 12.12 -35.89 43.53
C TYR A 439 12.80 -37.18 44.01
N LEU A 440 12.88 -37.39 45.33
CA LEU A 440 13.47 -38.59 45.93
C LEU A 440 12.66 -39.87 45.66
N LEU A 441 11.33 -39.77 45.62
CA LEU A 441 10.44 -40.92 45.39
C LEU A 441 10.12 -41.17 43.91
N HIS A 442 10.38 -40.24 43.00
CA HIS A 442 10.10 -40.39 41.56
C HIS A 442 10.77 -41.61 40.92
N PRO A 443 12.05 -41.95 41.18
CA PRO A 443 12.66 -43.14 40.59
C PRO A 443 12.06 -44.45 41.10
N LEU A 444 11.65 -44.49 42.38
CA LEU A 444 10.99 -45.65 42.99
C LEU A 444 9.59 -45.85 42.41
N THR A 445 8.80 -44.79 42.37
CA THR A 445 7.43 -44.81 41.83
C THR A 445 7.42 -45.10 40.32
N LYS A 446 8.35 -44.54 39.54
CA LYS A 446 8.48 -44.82 38.11
C LYS A 446 8.87 -46.27 37.83
N ARG A 447 9.75 -46.87 38.65
CA ARG A 447 10.10 -48.29 38.53
C ARG A 447 8.95 -49.22 38.92
N ILE A 448 8.20 -48.87 39.97
CA ILE A 448 7.00 -49.61 40.37
C ILE A 448 5.93 -49.52 39.27
N ALA A 449 5.64 -48.32 38.76
CA ALA A 449 4.69 -48.12 37.68
C ALA A 449 5.11 -48.81 36.37
N ALA A 450 6.41 -48.78 36.02
CA ALA A 450 6.94 -49.51 34.87
C ALA A 450 6.89 -51.04 35.05
N SER A 451 6.99 -51.54 36.29
CA SER A 451 6.82 -52.97 36.58
C SER A 451 5.36 -53.43 36.66
N MET A 452 4.41 -52.49 36.75
CA MET A 452 2.97 -52.77 36.79
C MET A 452 2.27 -52.61 35.44
N ASN A 453 3.00 -52.15 34.43
CA ASN A 453 2.57 -52.18 33.04
C ASN A 453 3.31 -53.33 32.35
N GLU A 454 2.64 -54.47 32.25
CA GLU A 454 2.94 -55.49 31.23
C GLU A 454 2.44 -54.94 29.88
N GLU A 455 3.17 -55.18 28.78
CA GLU A 455 2.77 -54.74 27.43
C GLU A 455 1.34 -55.16 27.05
#